data_AF-F6GYC9-F1
#
_entry.id   AF-F6GYC9-F1
#
_cell.length_a   1.000
_cell.length_b   1.000
_cell.length_c   1.000
_cell.angle_alpha   90.00
_cell.angle_beta   90.00
_cell.angle_gamma   90.00
#
_symmetry.space_group_name_H-M   'P 1'
#
loop_
_entity.id
_entity.type
_entity.pdbx_description
1 polymer ?
#
loop_
_entity_poly.entity_id
_entity_poly.type
_entity_poly.pdbx_seq_one_letter_code
_entity_poly.pdbx_strand_id
1 'polypeptide(L)'
;MGRKTWESIPLEHWPLRNRLNVILTRPRSFDIATAENVVICRSMAAALELLATSPYCLSIEKVFVIGSGQILKEGLDAPGRDAIHIA
;
A
#
# COMPACT_ATOMS: atom_id res chain seq x y z
N MET A 1 -2.15 0.77 -0.90
CA MET A 1 -3.52 0.79 -1.46
C MET A 1 -4.55 0.62 -0.36
N GLY A 2 -5.80 1.04 -0.54
CA GLY A 2 -6.88 0.80 0.44
C GLY A 2 -7.56 -0.57 0.30
N ARG A 3 -8.27 -1.03 1.34
CA ARG A 3 -9.02 -2.31 1.35
C ARG A 3 -9.89 -2.53 0.11
N LYS A 4 -10.71 -1.55 -0.29
CA LYS A 4 -11.61 -1.70 -1.45
C LYS A 4 -10.84 -1.93 -2.76
N THR A 5 -9.69 -1.29 -2.91
CA THR A 5 -8.83 -1.50 -4.08
C THR A 5 -8.24 -2.90 -4.07
N TRP A 6 -7.77 -3.35 -2.90
CA TRP A 6 -7.29 -4.71 -2.73
C TRP A 6 -8.38 -5.75 -3.08
N GLU A 7 -9.57 -5.62 -2.51
CA GLU A 7 -10.73 -6.49 -2.74
C GLU A 7 -11.23 -6.48 -4.19
N SER A 8 -10.96 -5.41 -4.96
CA SER A 8 -11.35 -5.31 -6.37
C SER A 8 -10.42 -6.05 -7.34
N ILE A 9 -9.21 -6.41 -6.90
CA ILE A 9 -8.26 -7.14 -7.74
C ILE A 9 -8.74 -8.61 -7.84
N PRO A 10 -8.74 -9.24 -9.04
CA PRO A 10 -9.05 -10.66 -9.16
C PRO A 10 -8.10 -11.54 -8.32
N LEU A 11 -8.62 -12.61 -7.71
CA LEU A 11 -7.86 -13.45 -6.76
C LEU A 11 -6.60 -14.08 -7.38
N GLU A 12 -6.60 -14.38 -8.67
CA GLU A 12 -5.45 -14.90 -9.41
C GLU A 12 -4.27 -13.92 -9.50
N HIS A 13 -4.53 -12.63 -9.22
CA HIS A 13 -3.54 -11.56 -9.16
C HIS A 13 -3.19 -11.16 -7.72
N TRP A 14 -3.63 -11.91 -6.70
CA TRP A 14 -3.27 -11.68 -5.31
C TRP A 14 -2.04 -12.49 -4.91
N PRO A 15 -1.05 -11.89 -4.22
CA PRO A 15 -0.73 -10.45 -4.22
C PRO A 15 -0.19 -9.99 -5.58
N LEU A 16 -0.11 -8.67 -5.81
CA LEU A 16 0.54 -8.16 -7.01
C LEU A 16 2.00 -8.62 -7.04
N ARG A 17 2.37 -9.39 -8.07
CA ARG A 17 3.68 -10.02 -8.21
C ARG A 17 4.82 -8.99 -8.28
N ASN A 18 6.00 -9.43 -7.82
CA ASN A 18 7.27 -8.68 -7.84
C ASN A 18 7.25 -7.34 -7.09
N ARG A 19 6.33 -7.18 -6.13
CA ARG A 19 6.17 -5.96 -5.35
C ARG A 19 5.69 -6.27 -3.94
N LEU A 20 6.03 -5.38 -3.00
CA LEU A 20 5.44 -5.35 -1.67
C LEU A 20 4.03 -4.72 -1.75
N ASN A 21 3.03 -5.40 -1.21
CA ASN A 21 1.64 -4.97 -1.22
C ASN A 21 1.26 -4.43 0.15
N VAL A 22 1.18 -3.10 0.29
CA VAL A 22 0.77 -2.45 1.54
C VAL A 22 -0.71 -2.10 1.49
N ILE A 23 -1.50 -2.69 2.38
CA ILE A 23 -2.96 -2.55 2.46
C ILE A 23 -3.31 -1.66 3.66
N LEU A 24 -3.97 -0.54 3.38
CA LEU A 24 -4.47 0.39 4.37
C LEU A 24 -5.86 -0.04 4.82
N THR A 25 -5.95 -0.55 6.05
CA THR A 25 -7.21 -0.97 6.65
C THR A 25 -7.18 -0.99 8.17
N ARG A 26 -8.35 -0.83 8.79
CA ARG A 26 -8.52 -1.03 10.24
C ARG A 26 -8.69 -2.54 10.55
N PRO A 27 -8.11 -3.04 11.65
CA PRO A 27 -8.28 -4.44 12.04
C PRO A 27 -9.72 -4.67 12.52
N ARG A 28 -10.44 -5.56 11.84
CA ARG A 28 -11.66 -6.17 12.41
C ARG A 28 -11.76 -7.67 12.20
N SER A 29 -11.05 -8.25 11.22
CA SER A 29 -11.02 -9.69 10.92
C SER A 29 -10.29 -9.95 9.59
N PHE A 30 -9.16 -9.27 9.35
CA PHE A 30 -8.47 -9.33 8.05
C PHE A 30 -7.29 -10.30 8.13
N ASP A 31 -7.54 -11.58 7.85
CA ASP A 31 -6.55 -12.68 7.86
C ASP A 31 -5.54 -12.63 6.70
N ILE A 32 -5.54 -11.54 5.91
CA ILE A 32 -4.63 -11.33 4.77
C ILE A 32 -3.17 -11.09 5.24
N ALA A 33 -2.95 -10.86 6.53
CA ALA A 33 -1.61 -10.68 7.11
C ALA A 33 -0.68 -11.91 6.99
N THR A 34 -1.17 -13.03 6.47
CA THR A 34 -0.41 -14.28 6.32
C THR A 34 0.21 -14.47 4.93
N ALA A 35 -0.16 -13.65 3.94
CA ALA A 35 0.41 -13.74 2.60
C ALA A 35 1.80 -13.09 2.54
N GLU A 36 2.75 -13.81 1.93
CA GLU A 36 4.09 -13.29 1.68
C GLU A 36 4.01 -12.00 0.84
N ASN A 37 4.85 -11.01 1.15
CA ASN A 37 4.86 -9.70 0.51
C ASN A 37 3.57 -8.87 0.68
N VAL A 38 2.76 -9.16 1.71
CA VAL A 38 1.62 -8.34 2.10
C VAL A 38 1.81 -7.76 3.50
N VAL A 39 1.59 -6.46 3.62
CA VAL A 39 1.69 -5.73 4.90
C VAL A 39 0.42 -4.94 5.12
N ILE A 40 -0.10 -4.99 6.34
CA ILE A 40 -1.29 -4.22 6.73
C ILE A 40 -0.88 -3.03 7.58
N CYS A 41 -1.33 -1.83 7.19
CA CYS A 41 -1.13 -0.60 7.94
C CYS A 41 -2.47 0.10 8.20
N ARG A 42 -2.56 0.83 9.32
CA ARG A 42 -3.79 1.52 9.74
C ARG A 42 -4.02 2.88 9.06
N SER A 43 -2.97 3.46 8.49
CA SER A 43 -2.96 4.78 7.85
C SER A 43 -1.79 4.90 6.88
N MET A 44 -1.82 5.89 5.98
CA MET A 44 -0.72 6.15 5.06
C MET A 44 0.55 6.57 5.81
N ALA A 45 0.42 7.42 6.84
CA ALA A 45 1.56 7.81 7.67
C ALA A 45 2.27 6.60 8.29
N ALA A 46 1.52 5.66 8.88
CA ALA A 46 2.09 4.45 9.46
C ALA A 46 2.74 3.54 8.40
N ALA A 47 2.21 3.52 7.18
CA ALA A 47 2.82 2.79 6.07
C ALA A 47 4.15 3.43 5.63
N LEU A 48 4.19 4.76 5.49
CA LEU A 48 5.40 5.47 5.09
C LEU A 48 6.49 5.36 6.16
N GLU A 49 6.15 5.49 7.44
CA GLU A 49 7.08 5.26 8.56
C GLU A 49 7.67 3.84 8.51
N LEU A 50 6.84 2.82 8.29
CA LEU A 50 7.31 1.45 8.16
C LEU A 50 8.22 1.25 6.94
N LEU A 51 7.88 1.86 5.80
CA LEU A 51 8.68 1.73 4.58
C LEU A 51 10.01 2.51 4.67
N ALA A 52 10.10 3.49 5.57
CA ALA A 52 11.33 4.22 5.86
C ALA A 52 12.29 3.45 6.80
N THR A 53 11.88 2.31 7.37
CA THR A 53 12.74 1.50 8.24
C THR A 53 13.28 0.25 7.55
N SER A 54 14.35 -0.31 8.11
CA SER A 54 14.93 -1.59 7.67
C SER A 54 13.93 -2.74 7.91
N PRO A 55 13.80 -3.71 7.00
CA PRO A 55 14.59 -3.89 5.77
C PRO A 55 14.02 -3.17 4.54
N TYR A 56 12.86 -2.53 4.65
CA TYR A 56 12.15 -1.97 3.50
C TYR A 56 12.89 -0.80 2.86
N CYS A 57 13.47 0.10 3.65
CA CYS A 57 14.21 1.24 3.11
C CYS A 57 15.45 0.85 2.28
N LEU A 58 15.95 -0.39 2.42
CA LEU A 58 17.09 -0.91 1.67
C LEU A 58 16.68 -1.70 0.41
N SER A 59 15.42 -2.15 0.35
CA SER A 59 14.94 -3.08 -0.68
C SER A 59 13.83 -2.50 -1.57
N ILE A 60 13.15 -1.45 -1.11
CA ILE A 60 12.08 -0.78 -1.84
C ILE A 60 12.64 0.47 -2.51
N GLU A 61 12.68 0.47 -3.84
CA GLU A 61 13.14 1.62 -4.62
C GLU A 61 12.09 2.74 -4.68
N LYS A 62 10.82 2.38 -4.92
CA LYS A 62 9.72 3.33 -5.12
C LYS A 62 8.42 2.86 -4.50
N VAL A 63 7.69 3.81 -3.92
CA VAL A 63 6.37 3.57 -3.32
C VAL A 63 5.29 4.17 -4.22
N PHE A 64 4.31 3.36 -4.60
CA PHE A 64 3.19 3.78 -5.44
C PHE A 64 1.87 3.73 -4.67
N VAL A 65 1.15 4.85 -4.66
CA VAL A 65 -0.24 4.92 -4.17
C VAL A 65 -1.18 4.60 -5.33
N ILE A 66 -1.78 3.41 -5.33
CA ILE A 66 -2.60 2.91 -6.45
C ILE A 66 -4.12 2.94 -6.19
N GLY A 67 -4.58 3.73 -5.22
CA GLY A 67 -6.00 3.83 -4.89
C GLY A 67 -6.38 3.42 -3.46
N SER A 68 -7.65 3.58 -3.06
CA SER A 68 -8.75 4.15 -3.87
C SER A 68 -8.76 5.69 -3.83
N GLY A 69 -9.79 6.36 -4.36
CA GLY A 69 -9.89 7.82 -4.43
C GLY A 69 -9.64 8.54 -3.09
N GLN A 70 -10.04 7.96 -1.95
CA GLN A 70 -9.71 8.50 -0.63
C GLN A 70 -8.20 8.49 -0.36
N ILE A 71 -7.52 7.39 -0.68
CA ILE A 71 -6.08 7.24 -0.46
C ILE A 71 -5.30 8.07 -1.48
N LEU A 72 -5.78 8.17 -2.72
CA LEU A 72 -5.19 9.04 -3.73
C LEU A 72 -5.28 10.50 -3.29
N LYS A 73 -6.43 10.95 -2.79
CA LYS A 73 -6.56 12.31 -2.24
C LYS A 73 -5.57 12.55 -1.10
N GLU A 74 -5.48 11.62 -0.15
CA GLU A 74 -4.50 11.70 0.95
C GLU A 74 -3.06 11.81 0.42
N GLY A 75 -2.70 11.00 -0.57
CA GLY A 75 -1.37 11.04 -1.20
C GLY A 75 -1.10 12.28 -2.05
N LEU A 76 -2.12 12.90 -2.62
CA LEU A 76 -2.00 14.17 -3.33
C LEU A 76 -1.76 15.34 -2.38
N ASP A 77 -2.37 15.29 -1.20
CA ASP A 77 -2.22 16.29 -0.13
C ASP A 77 -0.95 16.06 0.72
N ALA A 78 -0.25 14.93 0.54
CA ALA A 78 0.93 14.58 1.33
C ALA A 78 2.20 15.31 0.86
N PRO A 79 3.07 15.73 1.79
CA PRO A 79 4.41 16.21 1.47
C PRO A 79 5.30 15.07 0.96
N GLY A 80 6.32 15.39 0.15
CA GLY A 80 7.30 14.40 -0.32
C GLY A 80 6.84 13.53 -1.49
N ARG A 81 5.82 13.98 -2.25
CA ARG A 81 5.39 13.33 -3.49
C ARG A 81 6.32 13.71 -4.66
N ASP A 82 6.96 12.72 -5.27
CA ASP A 82 7.84 12.95 -6.41
C ASP A 82 7.10 13.17 -7.74
N ALA A 83 6.05 12.37 -8.02
CA ALA A 83 5.35 12.40 -9.31
C ALA A 83 3.89 11.96 -9.20
N ILE A 84 3.08 12.35 -10.21
CA ILE A 84 1.73 11.84 -10.46
C ILE A 84 1.74 11.17 -11.84
N HIS A 85 1.27 9.93 -11.92
CA HIS A 85 1.12 9.21 -13.19
C HIS A 85 -0.37 9.10 -13.52
N ILE A 86 -0.78 9.66 -14.65
CA ILE A 86 -2.16 9.66 -15.17
C ILE A 86 -2.13 8.96 -16.53
N ALA A 87 -3.07 8.03 -16.75
CA ALA A 87 -3.27 7.30 -18.00
C ALA A 87 -4.54 7.75 -18.71
#